data_AF-A0A9D7WMC2-F1
#
_entry.id   AF-A0A9D7WMC2-F1
#
_cell.length_a   1.000
_cell.length_b   1.000
_cell.length_c   1.000
_cell.angle_alpha   90.00
_cell.angle_beta   90.00
_cell.angle_gamma   90.00
#
_symmetry.space_group_name_H-M   'P 1'
#
loop_
_entity.id
_entity.type
_entity.pdbx_description
1 polymer ?
#
loop_
_entity_poly.entity_id
_entity_poly.type
_entity_poly.pdbx_seq_one_letter_code
_entity_poly.pdbx_strand_id
1 'polypeptide(L)'
;MKKIAFLIILILVLATSIVKNSTKEIEDKIFVLKENIRPLKTELGEALLEYNFLTSPEKLTQYQNQYFEKDLIKIDITQIKELRENNDQIVINNLIKDKNGSQEK
;
A
#
# COMPACT_ATOMS: atom_id res chain seq x y z
N MET A 1 -6.02 62.46 15.50
CA MET A 1 -6.36 61.62 14.32
C MET A 1 -5.14 61.05 13.60
N LYS A 2 -4.17 61.85 13.15
CA LYS A 2 -2.96 61.36 12.42
C LYS A 2 -2.12 60.31 13.18
N LYS A 3 -1.96 60.44 14.52
CA LYS A 3 -1.22 59.47 15.36
C LYS A 3 -1.92 58.11 15.48
N ILE A 4 -3.25 58.09 15.56
CA ILE A 4 -4.05 56.85 15.60
C ILE A 4 -3.94 56.13 14.25
N ALA A 5 -4.05 56.86 13.14
CA ALA A 5 -3.90 56.29 11.81
C ALA A 5 -2.52 55.63 11.61
N PHE A 6 -1.45 56.28 12.10
CA PHE A 6 -0.10 55.71 12.07
C PHE A 6 0.02 54.42 12.89
N LEU A 7 -0.58 54.38 14.09
CA LEU A 7 -0.58 53.18 14.93
C LEU A 7 -1.32 52.01 14.26
N ILE A 8 -2.45 52.28 13.60
CA ILE A 8 -3.21 51.27 12.85
C ILE A 8 -2.37 50.71 11.70
N ILE A 9 -1.70 51.58 10.94
CA ILE A 9 -0.82 51.16 9.84
C ILE A 9 0.33 50.28 10.38
N LEU A 10 0.93 50.65 11.50
CA LEU A 10 2.00 49.86 12.13
C LEU A 10 1.50 48.47 12.53
N ILE A 11 0.33 48.38 13.17
CA ILE A 11 -0.28 47.10 13.57
C ILE A 11 -0.58 46.25 12.33
N LEU A 12 -1.11 46.85 11.26
CA LEU A 12 -1.38 46.13 10.01
C LEU A 12 -0.11 45.57 9.36
N VAL A 13 0.98 46.33 9.34
CA VAL A 13 2.27 45.86 8.80
C VAL A 13 2.81 44.69 9.62
N LEU A 14 2.70 44.74 10.96
CA LEU A 14 3.13 43.63 11.83
C LEU A 14 2.24 42.40 11.65
N ALA A 15 0.92 42.58 11.64
CA ALA A 15 -0.03 41.50 11.44
C ALA A 15 0.17 40.79 10.08
N THR A 16 0.32 41.56 9.01
CA THR A 16 0.58 41.02 7.67
C THR A 16 1.92 40.31 7.57
N SER A 17 2.95 40.79 8.27
CA SER A 17 4.25 40.13 8.33
C SER A 17 4.18 38.75 9.00
N ILE A 18 3.46 38.65 10.13
CA ILE A 18 3.24 37.38 10.84
C ILE A 18 2.51 36.40 9.92
N VAL A 19 1.38 36.83 9.33
CA VAL A 19 0.60 35.97 8.42
C VAL A 19 1.46 35.53 7.23
N LYS A 20 2.19 36.44 6.58
CA LYS A 20 3.05 36.13 5.44
C LYS A 20 4.14 35.10 5.79
N ASN A 21 4.75 35.23 6.96
CA ASN A 21 5.77 34.30 7.41
C ASN A 21 5.21 32.90 7.66
N SER A 22 4.07 32.82 8.36
CA SER A 22 3.38 31.54 8.59
C SER A 22 2.89 30.89 7.29
N THR A 23 2.35 31.69 6.36
CA THR A 23 1.95 31.18 5.04
C THR A 23 3.14 30.59 4.28
N LYS A 24 4.28 31.29 4.27
CA LYS A 24 5.50 30.78 3.62
C LYS A 24 5.97 29.46 4.21
N GLU A 25 5.95 29.33 5.53
CA GLU A 25 6.33 28.07 6.20
C GLU A 25 5.42 26.90 5.79
N ILE A 26 4.12 27.16 5.64
CA ILE A 26 3.16 26.15 5.18
C ILE A 26 3.41 25.80 3.70
N GLU A 27 3.67 26.78 2.84
CA GLU A 27 4.00 26.56 1.43
C GLU A 27 5.26 25.70 1.28
N ASP A 28 6.31 25.99 2.04
CA ASP A 28 7.56 25.23 2.05
C ASP A 28 7.31 23.78 2.49
N LYS A 29 6.50 23.57 3.53
CA LYS A 29 6.09 22.22 3.99
C LYS A 29 5.30 21.46 2.93
N ILE A 30 4.37 22.13 2.24
CA ILE A 30 3.59 21.53 1.14
C ILE A 30 4.53 21.14 0.00
N PHE A 31 5.49 22.00 -0.36
CA PHE A 31 6.46 21.73 -1.41
C PHE A 31 7.30 20.49 -1.08
N VAL A 32 7.87 20.42 0.13
CA VAL A 32 8.66 19.27 0.58
C VAL A 32 7.81 18.00 0.57
N LEU A 33 6.59 18.04 1.12
CA LEU A 33 5.72 16.87 1.13
C LEU A 33 5.35 16.39 -0.28
N LYS A 34 5.10 17.33 -1.20
CA LYS A 34 4.78 17.02 -2.59
C LYS A 34 5.97 16.36 -3.31
N GLU A 35 7.18 16.89 -3.14
CA GLU A 35 8.37 16.27 -3.72
C GLU A 35 8.68 14.92 -3.09
N ASN A 36 8.43 14.73 -1.80
CA ASN A 36 8.58 13.42 -1.15
C ASN A 36 7.57 12.39 -1.65
N ILE A 37 6.34 12.78 -1.98
CA ILE A 37 5.31 11.87 -2.52
C ILE A 37 5.56 11.54 -4.00
N ARG A 38 6.26 12.41 -4.73
CA ARG A 38 6.52 12.24 -6.16
C ARG A 38 7.19 10.91 -6.53
N PRO A 39 8.31 10.49 -5.91
CA PRO A 39 8.93 9.20 -6.21
C PRO A 39 8.02 8.02 -5.86
N LEU A 40 7.30 8.08 -4.73
CA LEU A 40 6.35 7.03 -4.33
C LEU A 40 5.24 6.84 -5.37
N LYS A 41 4.74 7.95 -5.95
CA LYS A 41 3.73 7.88 -7.02
C LYS A 41 4.29 7.25 -8.30
N THR A 42 5.56 7.54 -8.63
CA THR A 42 6.24 6.91 -9.77
C THR A 42 6.42 5.41 -9.53
N GLU A 43 6.97 5.02 -8.38
CA GLU A 43 7.19 3.63 -8.00
C GLU A 43 5.87 2.82 -8.00
N LEU A 44 4.80 3.38 -7.44
CA LEU A 44 3.47 2.77 -7.50
C LEU A 44 2.99 2.58 -8.94
N GLY A 45 3.22 3.57 -9.82
CA GLY A 45 2.86 3.48 -11.23
C GLY A 45 3.62 2.39 -11.97
N GLU A 46 4.93 2.25 -11.69
CA GLU A 46 5.78 1.20 -12.25
C GLU A 46 5.35 -0.18 -11.76
N ALA A 47 5.14 -0.36 -10.45
CA ALA A 47 4.65 -1.61 -9.87
C ALA A 47 3.27 -2.00 -10.42
N LEU A 48 2.37 -1.02 -10.61
CA LEU A 48 1.06 -1.27 -11.21
C LEU A 48 1.17 -1.67 -12.68
N LEU A 49 2.08 -1.06 -13.43
CA LEU A 49 2.34 -1.43 -14.82
C LEU A 49 2.88 -2.87 -14.91
N GLU A 50 3.85 -3.21 -14.07
CA GLU A 50 4.39 -4.57 -13.99
C GLU A 50 3.29 -5.57 -13.62
N TYR A 51 2.51 -5.29 -12.57
CA TYR A 51 1.36 -6.11 -12.18
C TYR A 51 0.42 -6.34 -13.38
N ASN A 52 -0.05 -5.26 -14.02
CA ASN A 52 -0.96 -5.36 -15.16
C ASN A 52 -0.39 -6.17 -16.33
N PHE A 53 0.91 -6.03 -16.59
CA PHE A 53 1.60 -6.80 -17.61
C PHE A 53 1.67 -8.29 -17.25
N LEU A 54 2.12 -8.62 -16.04
CA LEU A 54 2.28 -10.00 -15.56
C LEU A 54 0.93 -10.72 -15.43
N THR A 55 -0.13 -10.00 -15.09
CA THR A 55 -1.50 -10.54 -14.99
C THR A 55 -2.28 -10.43 -16.29
N SER A 56 -1.68 -9.95 -17.38
CA SER A 56 -2.37 -9.88 -18.67
C SER A 56 -2.71 -11.29 -19.17
N PRO A 57 -3.85 -11.48 -19.87
CA PRO A 57 -4.24 -12.80 -20.38
C PRO A 57 -3.13 -13.46 -21.21
N GLU A 58 -2.46 -12.69 -22.06
CA GLU A 58 -1.34 -13.18 -22.87
C GLU A 58 -0.19 -13.69 -21.99
N LYS A 59 0.24 -12.92 -20.97
CA LYS A 59 1.30 -13.40 -20.06
C LYS A 59 0.86 -14.59 -19.23
N LEU A 60 -0.37 -14.62 -18.74
CA LEU A 60 -0.89 -15.76 -18.00
C LEU A 60 -0.92 -17.02 -18.87
N THR A 61 -1.33 -16.93 -20.13
CA THR A 61 -1.27 -18.05 -21.07
C THR A 61 0.17 -18.46 -21.38
N GLN A 62 1.10 -17.52 -21.50
CA GLN A 62 2.52 -17.84 -21.65
C GLN A 62 3.09 -18.57 -20.43
N TYR A 63 2.78 -18.10 -19.22
CA TYR A 63 3.16 -18.78 -17.97
C TYR A 63 2.54 -20.15 -17.84
N GLN A 64 1.26 -20.30 -18.23
CA GLN A 64 0.61 -21.60 -18.32
C GLN A 64 1.43 -22.55 -19.19
N ASN A 65 1.76 -22.14 -20.42
CA ASN A 65 2.50 -23.00 -21.34
C ASN A 65 3.94 -23.28 -20.91
N GLN A 66 4.58 -22.34 -20.21
CA GLN A 66 6.00 -22.44 -19.82
C GLN A 66 6.20 -23.22 -18.52
N TYR A 67 5.33 -23.05 -17.54
CA TYR A 67 5.52 -23.57 -16.19
C TYR A 67 4.52 -24.65 -15.79
N PHE A 68 3.34 -24.68 -16.43
CA PHE A 68 2.35 -25.72 -16.15
C PHE A 68 2.45 -26.80 -17.23
N GLU A 69 2.51 -28.05 -16.78
CA GLU A 69 2.41 -29.18 -17.69
C GLU A 69 1.04 -29.15 -18.39
N LYS A 70 1.00 -29.57 -19.66
CA LYS A 70 -0.25 -29.62 -20.45
C LYS A 70 -1.31 -30.49 -19.79
N ASP A 71 -0.88 -31.47 -19.01
CA ASP A 71 -1.72 -32.44 -18.31
C ASP A 71 -1.75 -32.11 -16.82
N LEU A 72 -2.60 -31.14 -16.45
CA LEU A 72 -2.89 -30.86 -15.04
C LEU A 72 -3.60 -32.07 -14.41
N ILE A 73 -2.99 -32.67 -13.40
CA ILE A 73 -3.61 -33.75 -12.63
C ILE A 73 -4.55 -33.12 -11.60
N LYS A 74 -5.84 -33.50 -11.66
CA LYS A 74 -6.80 -33.12 -10.63
C LYS A 74 -6.44 -33.84 -9.32
N ILE A 75 -5.95 -33.10 -8.35
CA ILE A 75 -5.81 -33.58 -6.97
C ILE A 75 -7.07 -33.27 -6.17
N ASP A 76 -7.46 -34.16 -5.27
CA ASP A 76 -8.54 -33.87 -4.34
C ASP A 76 -8.03 -32.87 -3.28
N ILE A 77 -8.82 -31.84 -2.98
CA ILE A 77 -8.42 -30.80 -2.01
C ILE A 77 -8.15 -31.37 -0.60
N THR A 78 -8.72 -32.53 -0.27
CA THR A 78 -8.44 -33.28 0.97
C THR A 78 -7.01 -33.84 1.02
N GLN A 79 -6.34 -33.98 -0.13
CA GLN A 79 -4.95 -34.43 -0.21
C GLN A 79 -3.96 -33.30 0.13
N ILE A 80 -4.41 -32.04 0.13
CA ILE A 80 -3.57 -30.89 0.45
C ILE A 80 -3.40 -30.79 1.96
N LYS A 81 -2.14 -30.72 2.41
CA LYS A 81 -1.78 -30.53 3.81
C LYS A 81 -1.30 -29.11 4.07
N GLU A 82 -1.62 -28.61 5.24
CA GLU A 82 -1.15 -27.36 5.79
C GLU A 82 0.09 -27.62 6.65
N LEU A 83 1.14 -26.83 6.42
CA LEU A 83 2.35 -26.79 7.24
C LEU A 83 2.26 -25.58 8.16
N ARG A 84 2.32 -25.80 9.48
CA ARG A 84 2.40 -24.73 10.48
C ARG A 84 3.64 -24.90 11.32
N GLU A 85 4.38 -23.81 11.51
CA GLU A 85 5.49 -23.76 12.45
C GLU A 85 4.98 -23.38 13.84
N ASN A 86 5.37 -24.15 14.85
CA ASN A 86 5.05 -23.90 16.25
C ASN A 86 6.28 -24.25 17.10
N ASN A 87 6.86 -23.24 17.77
CA ASN A 87 8.05 -23.39 18.62
C ASN A 87 9.18 -24.18 17.93
N ASP A 88 9.58 -23.73 16.73
CA ASP A 88 10.63 -24.35 15.89
C ASP A 88 10.33 -25.80 15.44
N GLN A 89 9.08 -26.25 15.58
CA GLN A 89 8.61 -27.55 15.08
C GLN A 89 7.58 -27.36 13.96
N ILE A 90 7.72 -28.15 12.89
CA ILE A 90 6.77 -28.17 11.79
C ILE A 90 5.66 -29.17 12.11
N VAL A 91 4.43 -28.65 12.26
CA VAL A 91 3.21 -29.43 12.43
C VAL A 91 2.51 -29.54 11.07
N ILE A 92 2.16 -30.76 10.70
CA ILE A 92 1.44 -31.06 9.44
C ILE A 92 -0.01 -31.36 9.77
N ASN A 93 -0.94 -30.56 9.25
CA ASN A 93 -2.39 -30.76 9.39
C ASN A 93 -3.05 -30.92 8.04
N ASN A 94 -4.26 -31.49 7.99
CA ASN A 94 -5.07 -31.45 6.75
C ASN A 94 -5.60 -30.03 6.54
N LEU A 95 -5.55 -29.53 5.29
CA LEU A 95 -6.02 -28.18 4.96
C LEU A 95 -7.53 -28.05 5.19
N ILE A 96 -8.30 -29.06 4.79
CA ILE A 96 -9.73 -29.16 5.09
C ILE A 96 -9.91 -30.17 6.22
N LYS A 97 -10.60 -29.75 7.27
CA LYS A 97 -11.05 -30.63 8.36
C LYS A 97 -12.45 -31.12 8.01
N ASP A 98 -12.61 -32.42 7.84
CA ASP A 98 -13.94 -33.02 7.69
C ASP A 98 -14.79 -32.66 8.91
N LYS A 99 -15.98 -32.08 8.68
CA LYS A 99 -16.89 -31.62 9.73
C LYS A 99 -17.46 -32.75 10.61
N ASN A 100 -17.09 -34.00 10.37
CA ASN A 100 -17.71 -35.18 10.98
C ASN A 100 -16.99 -35.73 12.22
N GLY A 101 -15.96 -35.04 12.76
CA GLY A 101 -15.18 -35.52 13.90
C GLY A 101 -15.46 -34.88 15.27
N SER A 102 -16.31 -33.85 15.36
CA SER A 102 -16.51 -33.09 16.62
C SER A 102 -17.74 -33.51 17.43
N GLN A 103 -18.22 -34.74 17.25
CA GLN A 103 -19.33 -35.33 18.02
C GLN A 103 -18.94 -36.74 18.47
N GLU A 104 -17.87 -36.87 19.25
CA GLU A 104 -17.70 -38.01 20.17
C GLU A 104 -16.53 -37.75 21.14
N LYS A 105 -16.83 -37.07 22.25
CA LYS A 105 -16.57 -37.47 23.65
C LYS A 105 -16.76 -36.30 24.61
#